data_AF-C3Y6S4-F1
#
_entry.id   AF-C3Y6S4-F1
#
_cell.length_a   1.000
_cell.length_b   1.000
_cell.length_c   1.000
_cell.angle_alpha   90.00
_cell.angle_beta   90.00
_cell.angle_gamma   90.00
#
_symmetry.space_group_name_H-M   'P 1'
#
loop_
_entity.id
_entity.type
_entity.pdbx_description
1 polymer ?
#
loop_
_entity_poly.entity_id
_entity_poly.type
_entity_poly.pdbx_seq_one_letter_code
_entity_poly.pdbx_strand_id
1 'polypeptide(L)'
;MLATKWSRVVAVAAAAGAAGIGGVIYRGRKVSALTSWQVDARNQAFKPSYNNAPGNYRGELFKLSSEYPSALPGEDHKELPWMKIDFKTEPEKYLWTVLNYCFEGNTECDFRVDKNKVRPWYNAPWMAYRQSGREPIHGLTMERPANAGYIADTQKRWEQTWAVGFYNSYGAYTIGKFWEKPWEPTLTDNVKFPEDASDAEAFDRLLETMKPQDRGPKLYPLRLIQVDIMVRDSRADKETGWVFGTFMYHKDHGTKTKDKWRRLVPLCLQWGNDPDLTPERYYEQGIRPNETWTNPLVKEKCLLAPGRPYLGYLERANGIVDNFISCCASCHSTASIPTFPKTLTPSKPDLVPNTMDWFKNIHAGEPFEEGGKSLDYSLQLDSGLSGYFEWVKSKPKPK
;
A
#
# COMPACT_ATOMS: atom_id res chain seq x y z
N MET A 1 49.00 -36.49 5.97
CA MET A 1 49.72 -35.27 5.54
C MET A 1 49.15 -34.91 4.16
N LEU A 2 48.23 -33.94 4.03
CA LEU A 2 48.52 -32.49 3.78
C LEU A 2 49.62 -32.36 2.70
N ALA A 3 49.44 -31.75 1.54
CA ALA A 3 48.77 -30.48 1.25
C ALA A 3 48.51 -30.37 -0.27
N THR A 4 47.26 -30.17 -0.70
CA THR A 4 46.69 -28.96 -1.35
C THR A 4 47.48 -28.31 -2.49
N LYS A 5 46.85 -28.24 -3.68
CA LYS A 5 46.70 -27.00 -4.46
C LYS A 5 45.28 -26.88 -5.01
N TRP A 6 44.42 -26.30 -4.18
CA TRP A 6 43.30 -25.44 -4.60
C TRP A 6 43.70 -24.02 -4.20
N SER A 7 43.47 -23.03 -5.05
CA SER A 7 43.51 -21.62 -4.65
C SER A 7 42.20 -20.95 -5.02
N ARG A 8 41.34 -20.78 -3.99
CA ARG A 8 40.34 -19.71 -3.86
C ARG A 8 41.01 -18.53 -3.14
N VAL A 9 40.76 -17.27 -3.54
CA VAL A 9 40.70 -16.04 -2.70
C VAL A 9 39.91 -14.99 -3.52
N VAL A 10 38.63 -14.66 -3.28
CA VAL A 10 37.92 -13.89 -2.21
C VAL A 10 37.56 -12.46 -2.67
N ALA A 11 36.31 -12.12 -2.34
CA ALA A 11 35.56 -10.91 -2.60
C ALA A 11 36.08 -9.64 -1.92
N VAL A 12 35.61 -8.49 -2.40
CA VAL A 12 35.24 -7.36 -1.52
C VAL A 12 33.77 -7.06 -1.74
N ALA A 13 32.98 -7.39 -0.72
CA ALA A 13 31.79 -6.63 -0.38
C ALA A 13 32.23 -5.39 0.41
N ALA A 14 31.66 -4.23 0.09
CA ALA A 14 31.58 -3.12 1.02
C ALA A 14 30.29 -2.35 0.76
N ALA A 15 29.25 -2.69 1.51
CA ALA A 15 28.33 -1.66 1.96
C ALA A 15 29.10 -0.82 2.98
N ALA A 16 29.38 0.43 2.64
CA ALA A 16 29.66 1.49 3.61
C ALA A 16 29.30 2.82 2.95
N GLY A 17 28.36 3.52 3.56
CA GLY A 17 28.05 4.89 3.22
C GLY A 17 29.31 5.75 3.20
N ALA A 18 29.51 6.43 2.09
CA ALA A 18 29.95 7.80 2.09
C ALA A 18 29.15 8.46 0.98
N ALA A 19 28.32 9.43 1.36
CA ALA A 19 27.98 10.50 0.46
C ALA A 19 29.31 11.07 -0.03
N GLY A 20 29.74 10.66 -1.22
CA GLY A 20 30.77 11.35 -1.95
C GLY A 20 30.24 12.75 -2.21
N ILE A 21 30.82 13.72 -1.50
CA ILE A 21 30.72 15.14 -1.81
C ILE A 21 31.39 15.31 -3.18
N GLY A 22 30.65 15.01 -4.23
CA GLY A 22 30.98 15.33 -5.61
C GLY A 22 30.11 16.50 -5.99
N GLY A 23 30.66 17.71 -5.93
CA GLY A 23 29.98 18.91 -6.40
C GLY A 23 29.63 18.74 -7.88
N VAL A 24 28.35 18.52 -8.19
CA VAL A 24 27.85 18.64 -9.55
C VAL A 24 27.64 20.13 -9.81
N ILE A 25 28.51 20.72 -10.62
CA ILE A 25 28.36 22.09 -11.12
C ILE A 25 27.19 22.07 -12.12
N TYR A 26 25.99 22.35 -11.62
CA TYR A 26 24.84 22.71 -12.45
C TYR A 26 24.72 24.24 -12.46
N ARG A 27 25.10 24.86 -13.58
CA ARG A 27 24.79 26.26 -13.94
C ARG A 27 24.69 27.26 -12.76
N GLY A 28 25.82 27.55 -12.12
CA GLY A 28 26.00 28.80 -11.37
C GLY A 28 25.16 29.04 -10.10
N ARG A 29 24.41 28.04 -9.59
CA ARG A 29 23.81 28.11 -8.25
C ARG A 29 24.56 27.19 -7.28
N LYS A 30 25.13 27.77 -6.22
CA LYS A 30 25.62 26.99 -5.06
C LYS A 30 24.45 26.18 -4.51
N VAL A 31 24.43 24.87 -4.74
CA VAL A 31 23.61 23.96 -3.93
C VAL A 31 24.25 23.96 -2.55
N SER A 32 23.56 24.51 -1.55
CA SER A 32 24.05 24.42 -0.17
C SER A 32 24.22 22.95 0.19
N ALA A 33 25.40 22.55 0.67
CA ALA A 33 25.60 21.21 1.19
C ALA A 33 24.53 20.91 2.26
N LEU A 34 23.93 19.73 2.20
CA LEU A 34 22.92 19.31 3.17
C LEU A 34 23.50 19.35 4.59
N THR A 35 22.71 19.82 5.55
CA THR A 35 23.10 19.75 6.97
C THR A 35 23.15 18.29 7.44
N SER A 36 23.85 18.02 8.55
CA SER A 36 23.87 16.68 9.16
C SER A 36 22.46 16.18 9.49
N TRP A 37 21.56 17.07 9.90
CA TRP A 37 20.15 16.77 10.15
C TRP A 37 19.41 16.36 8.88
N GLN A 38 19.63 17.09 7.76
CA GLN A 38 19.05 16.75 6.46
C GLN A 38 19.58 15.42 5.91
N VAL A 39 20.87 15.13 6.13
CA VAL A 39 21.49 13.85 5.77
C VAL A 39 20.88 12.71 6.59
N ASP A 40 20.71 12.88 7.91
CA ASP A 40 20.07 11.86 8.75
C ASP A 40 18.62 11.61 8.32
N ALA A 41 17.83 12.67 8.06
CA ALA A 41 16.46 12.52 7.58
C ALA A 41 16.41 11.73 6.27
N ARG A 42 17.29 12.06 5.31
CA ARG A 42 17.38 11.34 4.02
C ARG A 42 17.72 9.86 4.24
N ASN A 43 18.63 9.56 5.15
CA ASN A 43 18.99 8.20 5.49
C ASN A 43 17.83 7.44 6.16
N GLN A 44 17.03 8.10 7.02
CA GLN A 44 15.84 7.48 7.61
C GLN A 44 14.72 7.27 6.59
N ALA A 45 14.46 8.27 5.75
CA ALA A 45 13.44 8.24 4.72
C ALA A 45 13.64 7.06 3.75
N PHE A 46 14.88 6.82 3.33
CA PHE A 46 15.21 5.76 2.37
C PHE A 46 15.82 4.52 3.04
N LYS A 47 15.69 4.39 4.36
CA LYS A 47 16.10 3.19 5.07
C LYS A 47 15.31 1.98 4.52
N PRO A 48 15.96 0.87 4.12
CA PRO A 48 15.27 -0.25 3.50
C PRO A 48 14.36 -0.99 4.49
N SER A 49 14.77 -1.10 5.76
CA SER A 49 14.05 -1.87 6.77
C SER A 49 14.15 -1.27 8.17
N TYR A 50 13.14 -1.51 8.99
CA TYR A 50 13.15 -1.18 10.41
C TYR A 50 14.16 -2.08 11.15
N ASN A 51 14.02 -3.39 10.96
CA ASN A 51 14.86 -4.42 11.58
C ASN A 51 16.09 -4.76 10.73
N ASN A 52 17.14 -5.25 11.40
CA ASN A 52 18.26 -5.92 10.74
C ASN A 52 17.86 -7.35 10.32
N ALA A 53 18.49 -7.86 9.26
CA ALA A 53 18.31 -9.25 8.85
C ALA A 53 18.77 -10.23 9.95
N PRO A 54 18.14 -11.43 10.04
CA PRO A 54 18.64 -12.49 10.89
C PRO A 54 20.13 -12.78 10.65
N GLY A 55 20.91 -12.97 11.71
CA GLY A 55 22.36 -13.19 11.60
C GLY A 55 22.75 -14.46 10.82
N ASN A 56 21.83 -15.41 10.65
CA ASN A 56 21.98 -16.62 9.83
C ASN A 56 21.40 -16.49 8.41
N TYR A 57 20.72 -15.38 8.08
CA TYR A 57 20.24 -15.15 6.71
C TYR A 57 21.43 -14.83 5.80
N ARG A 58 21.48 -15.47 4.63
CA ARG A 58 22.54 -15.31 3.61
C ARG A 58 21.97 -14.96 2.24
N GLY A 59 20.64 -14.83 2.15
CA GLY A 59 19.97 -14.43 0.92
C GLY A 59 20.07 -12.93 0.70
N GLU A 60 19.42 -12.48 -0.36
CA GLU A 60 19.38 -11.08 -0.72
C GLU A 60 18.44 -10.28 0.18
N LEU A 61 18.89 -9.09 0.57
CA LEU A 61 18.09 -8.15 1.35
C LEU A 61 17.25 -7.26 0.44
N PHE A 62 16.14 -6.78 0.97
CA PHE A 62 15.30 -5.82 0.30
C PHE A 62 16.08 -4.55 -0.06
N LYS A 63 15.89 -4.11 -1.30
CA LYS A 63 16.38 -2.82 -1.79
C LYS A 63 15.17 -1.97 -2.14
N LEU A 64 15.11 -0.79 -1.53
CA LEU A 64 14.07 0.18 -1.82
C LEU A 64 14.22 0.71 -3.25
N SER A 65 13.15 0.65 -4.05
CA SER A 65 13.11 1.32 -5.36
C SER A 65 12.64 2.77 -5.17
N SER A 66 13.57 3.72 -5.17
CA SER A 66 13.32 5.12 -4.79
C SER A 66 13.82 6.16 -5.81
N GLU A 67 14.20 5.74 -7.01
CA GLU A 67 14.68 6.64 -8.08
C GLU A 67 13.50 7.25 -8.84
N TYR A 68 12.68 8.04 -8.15
CA TYR A 68 11.40 8.53 -8.67
C TYR A 68 11.53 9.36 -9.97
N PRO A 69 10.56 9.27 -10.90
CA PRO A 69 10.54 10.11 -12.09
C PRO A 69 10.50 11.61 -11.75
N SER A 70 11.33 12.42 -12.43
CA SER A 70 11.36 13.89 -12.27
C SER A 70 10.29 14.62 -13.09
N ALA A 71 9.68 13.91 -14.05
CA ALA A 71 8.56 14.33 -14.89
C ALA A 71 7.54 13.18 -14.99
N LEU A 72 6.31 13.50 -15.36
CA LEU A 72 5.31 12.48 -15.67
C LEU A 72 5.81 11.55 -16.79
N PRO A 73 5.41 10.26 -16.79
CA PRO A 73 5.71 9.37 -17.90
C PRO A 73 5.25 9.95 -19.23
N GLY A 74 6.07 9.81 -20.28
CA GLY A 74 5.74 10.30 -21.62
C GLY A 74 4.74 9.44 -22.38
N GLU A 75 4.37 8.27 -21.84
CA GLU A 75 3.31 7.42 -22.39
C GLU A 75 1.95 8.11 -22.18
N ASP A 76 1.09 8.05 -23.19
CA ASP A 76 -0.27 8.56 -23.07
C ASP A 76 -1.06 7.65 -22.11
N HIS A 77 -1.48 8.19 -20.98
CA HIS A 77 -2.28 7.48 -19.97
C HIS A 77 -3.54 6.84 -20.59
N LYS A 78 -4.11 7.44 -21.65
CA LYS A 78 -5.26 6.90 -22.39
C LYS A 78 -5.00 5.57 -23.09
N GLU A 79 -3.72 5.25 -23.33
CA GLU A 79 -3.33 3.97 -23.92
C GLU A 79 -3.12 2.86 -22.88
N LEU A 80 -3.25 3.17 -21.58
CA LEU A 80 -3.16 2.15 -20.55
C LEU A 80 -4.26 1.09 -20.72
N PRO A 81 -3.95 -0.20 -20.46
CA PRO A 81 -4.81 -1.30 -20.90
C PRO A 81 -6.26 -1.25 -20.40
N TRP A 82 -6.50 -0.69 -19.21
CA TRP A 82 -7.83 -0.59 -18.60
C TRP A 82 -8.65 0.61 -19.06
N MET A 83 -8.05 1.58 -19.78
CA MET A 83 -8.77 2.76 -20.25
C MET A 83 -9.79 2.44 -21.35
N LYS A 84 -9.67 1.26 -21.98
CA LYS A 84 -10.60 0.72 -22.99
C LYS A 84 -11.75 -0.08 -22.37
N ILE A 85 -11.81 -0.20 -21.04
CA ILE A 85 -12.81 -0.98 -20.31
C ILE A 85 -13.58 -0.05 -19.38
N ASP A 86 -14.90 -0.05 -19.48
CA ASP A 86 -15.76 0.65 -18.52
C ASP A 86 -15.88 -0.20 -17.25
N PHE A 87 -15.30 0.28 -16.15
CA PHE A 87 -15.32 -0.43 -14.87
C PHE A 87 -16.71 -0.54 -14.26
N LYS A 88 -17.67 0.32 -14.62
CA LYS A 88 -19.05 0.27 -14.09
C LYS A 88 -19.85 -0.87 -14.73
N THR A 89 -19.51 -1.26 -15.96
CA THR A 89 -20.23 -2.29 -16.73
C THR A 89 -19.43 -3.59 -16.91
N GLU A 90 -18.10 -3.53 -16.95
CA GLU A 90 -17.20 -4.69 -17.06
C GLU A 90 -16.16 -4.76 -15.89
N PRO A 91 -16.59 -4.71 -14.60
CA PRO A 91 -15.69 -4.59 -13.45
C PRO A 91 -14.68 -5.73 -13.31
N GLU A 92 -15.08 -6.98 -13.55
CA GLU A 92 -14.16 -8.13 -13.47
C GLU A 92 -13.03 -8.04 -14.52
N LYS A 93 -13.38 -7.64 -15.74
CA LYS A 93 -12.42 -7.47 -16.84
C LYS A 93 -11.46 -6.33 -16.56
N TYR A 94 -11.96 -5.22 -15.99
CA TYR A 94 -11.14 -4.10 -15.55
C TYR A 94 -10.14 -4.56 -14.49
N LEU A 95 -10.61 -5.20 -13.42
CA LEU A 95 -9.79 -5.76 -12.34
C LEU A 95 -8.65 -6.64 -12.87
N TRP A 96 -8.97 -7.64 -13.69
CA TRP A 96 -7.95 -8.54 -14.25
C TRP A 96 -6.95 -7.81 -15.14
N THR A 97 -7.40 -6.79 -15.87
CA THR A 97 -6.54 -5.99 -16.76
C THR A 97 -5.53 -5.18 -15.95
N VAL A 98 -5.98 -4.50 -14.89
CA VAL A 98 -5.08 -3.77 -13.97
C VAL A 98 -4.14 -4.74 -13.25
N LEU A 99 -4.65 -5.87 -12.72
CA LEU A 99 -3.80 -6.87 -12.07
C LEU A 99 -2.71 -7.40 -13.00
N ASN A 100 -3.06 -7.70 -14.27
CA ASN A 100 -2.08 -8.15 -15.26
C ASN A 100 -0.99 -7.11 -15.51
N TYR A 101 -1.36 -5.83 -15.60
CA TYR A 101 -0.40 -4.74 -15.67
C TYR A 101 0.49 -4.68 -14.41
N CYS A 102 -0.08 -4.82 -13.22
CA CYS A 102 0.71 -4.83 -11.97
C CYS A 102 1.64 -6.05 -11.86
N PHE A 103 1.25 -7.20 -12.41
CA PHE A 103 1.98 -8.45 -12.27
C PHE A 103 3.09 -8.63 -13.30
N GLU A 104 3.00 -7.98 -14.46
CA GLU A 104 3.97 -8.13 -15.53
C GLU A 104 5.39 -7.75 -15.07
N GLY A 105 6.30 -8.73 -15.10
CA GLY A 105 7.67 -8.59 -14.61
C GLY A 105 7.82 -8.70 -13.09
N ASN A 106 6.75 -8.47 -12.31
CA ASN A 106 6.79 -8.50 -10.85
C ASN A 106 6.69 -9.92 -10.30
N THR A 107 5.95 -10.82 -10.95
CA THR A 107 5.88 -12.22 -10.52
C THR A 107 7.20 -12.95 -10.76
N GLU A 108 7.95 -12.59 -11.81
CA GLU A 108 9.28 -13.14 -12.12
C GLU A 108 10.38 -12.67 -11.17
N CYS A 109 10.25 -11.47 -10.59
CA CYS A 109 11.21 -10.93 -9.62
C CYS A 109 10.77 -11.10 -8.16
N ASP A 110 9.74 -11.91 -7.90
CA ASP A 110 9.21 -12.15 -6.54
C ASP A 110 8.80 -10.84 -5.83
N PHE A 111 8.22 -9.92 -6.61
CA PHE A 111 7.83 -8.57 -6.20
C PHE A 111 8.97 -7.72 -5.62
N ARG A 112 10.23 -8.07 -5.91
CA ARG A 112 11.38 -7.15 -5.77
C ARG A 112 11.34 -6.15 -6.91
N VAL A 113 10.53 -5.12 -6.72
CA VAL A 113 10.18 -4.13 -7.74
C VAL A 113 11.38 -3.40 -8.35
N ASP A 114 12.50 -3.31 -7.63
CA ASP A 114 13.77 -2.76 -8.14
C ASP A 114 14.41 -3.62 -9.25
N LYS A 115 13.92 -4.85 -9.43
CA LYS A 115 14.40 -5.83 -10.41
C LYS A 115 13.41 -6.12 -11.54
N ASN A 116 12.25 -5.47 -11.55
CA ASN A 116 11.30 -5.63 -12.63
C ASN A 116 11.96 -5.16 -13.95
N LYS A 117 11.97 -6.03 -14.97
CA LYS A 117 12.61 -5.78 -16.27
C LYS A 117 11.65 -5.27 -17.35
N VAL A 118 10.35 -5.27 -17.06
CA VAL A 118 9.28 -4.86 -17.98
C VAL A 118 8.98 -3.37 -17.79
N ARG A 119 8.74 -2.95 -16.55
CA ARG A 119 8.44 -1.55 -16.21
C ARG A 119 8.96 -1.21 -14.83
N PRO A 120 9.35 0.05 -14.59
CA PRO A 120 9.82 0.47 -13.28
C PRO A 120 8.64 0.61 -12.30
N TRP A 121 8.90 0.24 -11.06
CA TRP A 121 7.98 0.29 -9.92
C TRP A 121 8.71 0.85 -8.72
N TYR A 122 8.00 1.57 -7.85
CA TYR A 122 8.63 2.39 -6.81
C TYR A 122 7.96 2.20 -5.46
N ASN A 123 8.72 2.28 -4.38
CA ASN A 123 8.21 2.16 -3.02
C ASN A 123 8.17 3.53 -2.35
N ALA A 124 7.20 3.77 -1.47
CA ALA A 124 7.15 5.01 -0.69
C ALA A 124 8.33 5.14 0.32
N PRO A 125 8.84 6.35 0.61
CA PRO A 125 9.85 6.52 1.65
C PRO A 125 9.22 6.51 3.06
N TRP A 126 10.04 6.60 4.10
CA TRP A 126 9.66 6.69 5.52
C TRP A 126 8.94 5.48 6.14
N MET A 127 8.58 4.48 5.35
CA MET A 127 7.89 3.26 5.84
C MET A 127 8.77 2.31 6.67
N ALA A 128 10.04 2.64 6.93
CA ALA A 128 10.95 1.83 7.74
C ALA A 128 11.25 2.43 9.13
N TYR A 129 10.73 3.62 9.44
CA TYR A 129 11.08 4.31 10.69
C TYR A 129 10.34 3.76 11.90
N ARG A 130 9.04 3.47 11.73
CA ARG A 130 8.16 3.01 12.81
C ARG A 130 8.35 1.52 13.08
N GLN A 131 7.92 1.08 14.25
CA GLN A 131 8.01 -0.32 14.66
C GLN A 131 7.27 -1.30 13.74
N SER A 132 6.18 -0.86 13.09
CA SER A 132 5.46 -1.59 12.03
C SER A 132 6.14 -1.54 10.67
N GLY A 133 7.31 -0.92 10.58
CA GLY A 133 8.02 -0.68 9.34
C GLY A 133 8.63 -1.93 8.72
N ARG A 134 9.17 -1.73 7.52
CA ARG A 134 9.64 -2.78 6.62
C ARG A 134 10.53 -3.84 7.28
N GLU A 135 10.29 -5.10 6.97
CA GLU A 135 11.21 -6.20 7.27
C GLU A 135 12.36 -6.28 6.23
N PRO A 136 13.53 -6.84 6.57
CA PRO A 136 14.76 -6.69 5.80
C PRO A 136 14.89 -7.56 4.54
N ILE A 137 14.01 -8.54 4.32
CA ILE A 137 14.17 -9.52 3.24
C ILE A 137 13.40 -9.11 1.99
N HIS A 138 12.11 -8.80 2.10
CA HIS A 138 11.19 -8.43 1.02
C HIS A 138 10.64 -7.01 1.17
N GLY A 139 10.92 -6.32 2.28
CA GLY A 139 10.48 -4.94 2.47
C GLY A 139 9.02 -4.81 2.91
N LEU A 140 8.46 -5.87 3.50
CA LEU A 140 7.05 -5.90 3.92
C LEU A 140 6.82 -5.10 5.21
N THR A 141 5.76 -4.30 5.28
CA THR A 141 5.27 -3.64 6.49
C THR A 141 4.34 -4.55 7.28
N MET A 142 4.31 -4.38 8.61
CA MET A 142 3.40 -5.11 9.49
C MET A 142 2.00 -4.51 9.42
N GLU A 143 1.03 -5.38 9.13
CA GLU A 143 -0.36 -5.00 8.92
C GLU A 143 -1.30 -5.43 10.04
N ARG A 144 -2.59 -5.12 9.88
CA ARG A 144 -3.65 -5.54 10.80
C ARG A 144 -3.61 -7.06 10.98
N PRO A 145 -3.38 -7.57 12.20
CA PRO A 145 -3.36 -9.01 12.37
C PRO A 145 -4.76 -9.61 12.20
N ALA A 146 -4.78 -10.87 11.81
CA ALA A 146 -6.00 -11.64 11.66
C ALA A 146 -6.24 -12.50 12.91
N ASN A 147 -7.39 -12.32 13.57
CA ASN A 147 -7.82 -13.23 14.63
C ASN A 147 -8.12 -14.63 14.07
N ALA A 148 -8.16 -15.65 14.94
CA ALA A 148 -8.58 -16.99 14.54
C ALA A 148 -9.96 -16.93 13.84
N GLY A 149 -10.09 -17.64 12.73
CA GLY A 149 -11.31 -17.67 11.92
C GLY A 149 -11.54 -16.44 11.06
N TYR A 150 -10.63 -15.46 11.00
CA TYR A 150 -10.85 -14.22 10.26
C TYR A 150 -10.60 -14.36 8.75
N ILE A 151 -9.50 -15.00 8.35
CA ILE A 151 -9.13 -15.21 6.94
C ILE A 151 -9.84 -16.45 6.39
N ALA A 152 -9.89 -17.52 7.19
CA ALA A 152 -10.51 -18.79 6.83
C ALA A 152 -11.01 -19.51 8.08
N ASP A 153 -12.04 -20.34 7.95
CA ASP A 153 -12.57 -21.20 9.01
C ASP A 153 -11.51 -22.15 9.62
N THR A 154 -10.54 -22.55 8.81
CA THR A 154 -9.39 -23.39 9.17
C THR A 154 -8.29 -22.64 9.92
N GLN A 155 -8.29 -21.30 9.92
CA GLN A 155 -7.35 -20.49 10.70
C GLN A 155 -7.68 -20.61 12.20
N LYS A 156 -6.94 -21.43 12.95
CA LYS A 156 -7.21 -21.67 14.38
C LYS A 156 -6.43 -20.76 15.34
N ARG A 157 -5.59 -19.87 14.82
CA ARG A 157 -4.70 -19.01 15.61
C ARG A 157 -4.74 -17.58 15.09
N TRP A 158 -4.36 -16.66 15.97
CA TRP A 158 -4.00 -15.32 15.58
C TRP A 158 -2.78 -15.35 14.64
N GLU A 159 -2.80 -14.58 13.57
CA GLU A 159 -1.72 -14.51 12.58
C GLU A 159 -1.39 -13.04 12.27
N GLN A 160 -0.09 -12.72 12.25
CA GLN A 160 0.40 -11.42 11.79
C GLN A 160 0.34 -11.36 10.26
N THR A 161 -0.28 -10.32 9.72
CA THR A 161 -0.32 -10.05 8.28
C THR A 161 0.78 -9.07 7.89
N TRP A 162 1.17 -9.11 6.61
CA TRP A 162 2.27 -8.33 6.06
C TRP A 162 1.90 -7.87 4.66
N ALA A 163 2.31 -6.67 4.28
CA ALA A 163 2.06 -6.14 2.95
C ALA A 163 3.27 -5.40 2.38
N VAL A 164 3.32 -5.28 1.06
CA VAL A 164 4.25 -4.41 0.35
C VAL A 164 3.43 -3.58 -0.61
N GLY A 165 3.63 -2.26 -0.56
CA GLY A 165 3.04 -1.34 -1.52
C GLY A 165 4.06 -0.76 -2.48
N PHE A 166 3.60 -0.53 -3.70
CA PHE A 166 4.40 0.03 -4.77
C PHE A 166 3.53 0.75 -5.82
N TYR A 167 4.13 1.76 -6.42
CA TYR A 167 3.51 2.66 -7.38
C TYR A 167 4.10 2.46 -8.76
N ASN A 168 3.25 2.58 -9.78
CA ASN A 168 3.73 2.77 -11.15
C ASN A 168 4.41 4.15 -11.30
N SER A 169 4.97 4.45 -12.47
CA SER A 169 5.68 5.70 -12.71
C SER A 169 4.81 6.97 -12.54
N TYR A 170 3.51 6.90 -12.79
CA TYR A 170 2.58 8.00 -12.58
C TYR A 170 2.42 8.32 -11.08
N GLY A 171 2.16 7.30 -10.26
CA GLY A 171 2.09 7.49 -8.81
C GLY A 171 3.43 7.88 -8.20
N ALA A 172 4.51 7.26 -8.66
CA ALA A 172 5.86 7.52 -8.21
C ALA A 172 6.32 8.96 -8.47
N TYR A 173 5.85 9.60 -9.55
CA TYR A 173 6.11 11.02 -9.80
C TYR A 173 5.56 11.88 -8.65
N THR A 174 4.31 11.64 -8.22
CA THR A 174 3.70 12.37 -7.10
C THR A 174 4.41 12.09 -5.78
N ILE A 175 4.70 10.82 -5.47
CA ILE A 175 5.48 10.44 -4.27
C ILE A 175 6.85 11.12 -4.26
N GLY A 176 7.54 11.12 -5.41
CA GLY A 176 8.85 11.73 -5.57
C GLY A 176 8.85 13.24 -5.41
N LYS A 177 7.81 13.93 -5.91
CA LYS A 177 7.62 15.37 -5.68
C LYS A 177 7.34 15.68 -4.22
N PHE A 178 6.45 14.91 -3.59
CA PHE A 178 6.08 15.10 -2.20
C PHE A 178 7.30 14.95 -1.26
N TRP A 179 8.19 14.00 -1.56
CA TRP A 179 9.39 13.70 -0.79
C TRP A 179 10.70 14.19 -1.45
N GLU A 180 10.65 15.17 -2.37
CA GLU A 180 11.84 15.70 -3.05
C GLU A 180 12.90 16.15 -2.01
N LYS A 181 12.42 16.76 -0.93
CA LYS A 181 13.15 17.02 0.29
C LYS A 181 12.61 16.10 1.39
N PRO A 182 13.23 14.93 1.64
CA PRO A 182 12.71 13.98 2.63
C PRO A 182 12.71 14.52 4.08
N TRP A 183 13.41 15.63 4.33
CA TRP A 183 13.45 16.36 5.60
C TRP A 183 12.46 17.54 5.69
N GLU A 184 11.70 17.79 4.63
CA GLU A 184 10.75 18.90 4.49
C GLU A 184 9.71 18.50 3.42
N PRO A 185 8.81 17.54 3.72
CA PRO A 185 7.80 17.11 2.76
C PRO A 185 6.95 18.29 2.29
N THR A 186 6.49 18.25 1.05
CA THR A 186 5.67 19.32 0.46
C THR A 186 4.27 19.30 1.04
N LEU A 187 4.07 20.01 2.14
CA LEU A 187 2.80 20.11 2.84
C LEU A 187 2.04 21.39 2.50
N THR A 188 2.37 22.11 1.42
CA THR A 188 1.77 23.43 1.15
C THR A 188 0.35 23.33 0.61
N ASP A 189 0.06 22.28 -0.16
CA ASP A 189 -1.20 22.07 -0.87
C ASP A 189 -1.69 20.62 -0.71
N ASN A 190 -2.93 20.35 -1.10
CA ASN A 190 -3.43 18.99 -1.21
C ASN A 190 -2.59 18.21 -2.24
N VAL A 191 -2.22 16.97 -1.88
CA VAL A 191 -1.63 16.04 -2.84
C VAL A 191 -2.67 15.75 -3.92
N LYS A 192 -2.20 15.60 -5.17
CA LYS A 192 -3.01 15.14 -6.29
C LYS A 192 -2.19 14.14 -7.08
N PHE A 193 -2.65 12.91 -7.16
CA PHE A 193 -2.11 11.92 -8.06
C PHE A 193 -2.62 12.17 -9.49
N PRO A 194 -1.76 12.02 -10.51
CA PRO A 194 -2.18 12.11 -11.91
C PRO A 194 -3.12 10.96 -12.25
N GLU A 195 -3.91 11.14 -13.31
CA GLU A 195 -4.69 10.07 -13.92
C GLU A 195 -3.81 8.83 -14.13
N ASP A 196 -4.37 7.69 -13.79
CA ASP A 196 -3.82 6.35 -13.88
C ASP A 196 -2.63 6.02 -12.96
N ALA A 197 -2.39 6.84 -11.94
CA ALA A 197 -1.59 6.44 -10.79
C ALA A 197 -2.22 5.19 -10.17
N SER A 198 -1.45 4.08 -10.17
CA SER A 198 -1.86 2.85 -9.52
C SER A 198 -1.06 2.62 -8.25
N ASP A 199 -1.74 2.27 -7.17
CA ASP A 199 -1.18 1.85 -5.90
C ASP A 199 -1.66 0.44 -5.54
N ALA A 200 -0.84 -0.32 -4.84
CA ALA A 200 -1.23 -1.57 -4.21
C ALA A 200 -0.94 -1.40 -2.71
N GLU A 201 -1.96 -1.40 -1.87
CA GLU A 201 -1.79 -1.11 -0.43
C GLU A 201 -2.47 -2.21 0.41
N ALA A 202 -2.01 -2.37 1.66
CA ALA A 202 -2.85 -2.83 2.77
C ALA A 202 -2.34 -2.16 4.07
N PHE A 203 -3.25 -1.63 4.93
CA PHE A 203 -3.00 -1.16 6.32
C PHE A 203 -4.32 -1.17 7.13
N ASP A 204 -4.44 -1.62 8.40
CA ASP A 204 -4.10 -0.81 9.61
C ASP A 204 -4.29 -1.52 11.00
N ARG A 205 -3.47 -1.11 11.98
CA ARG A 205 -3.45 -1.32 13.46
C ARG A 205 -2.71 -2.52 14.09
N LEU A 206 -1.49 -2.26 14.58
CA LEU A 206 -0.79 -3.10 15.55
C LEU A 206 0.20 -2.32 16.42
N LEU A 207 -0.23 -1.80 17.57
CA LEU A 207 0.70 -1.29 18.60
C LEU A 207 0.39 -1.72 20.05
N GLU A 208 -0.61 -2.56 20.32
CA GLU A 208 -0.95 -2.93 21.71
C GLU A 208 -0.82 -4.41 22.06
N THR A 209 -0.38 -5.29 21.15
CA THR A 209 -0.44 -6.75 21.40
C THR A 209 0.80 -7.57 21.05
N MET A 210 1.91 -6.96 20.63
CA MET A 210 3.14 -7.71 20.30
C MET A 210 4.35 -7.28 21.12
N LYS A 211 5.02 -8.26 21.73
CA LYS A 211 6.30 -8.03 22.41
C LYS A 211 7.43 -8.01 21.35
N PRO A 212 8.50 -7.24 21.53
CA PRO A 212 9.63 -7.20 20.60
C PRO A 212 10.27 -8.57 20.29
N GLN A 213 10.08 -9.57 21.15
CA GLN A 213 10.63 -10.92 20.93
C GLN A 213 9.86 -11.76 19.90
N ASP A 214 8.57 -11.46 19.67
CA ASP A 214 7.77 -12.10 18.60
C ASP A 214 8.18 -11.60 17.21
N ARG A 215 8.94 -10.49 17.17
CA ARG A 215 9.57 -9.88 15.99
C ARG A 215 10.99 -10.42 15.75
N GLY A 216 11.32 -11.53 16.42
CA GLY A 216 12.65 -12.10 16.49
C GLY A 216 13.24 -12.47 15.12
N PRO A 217 14.56 -12.77 15.07
CA PRO A 217 15.32 -13.02 13.85
C PRO A 217 15.00 -14.38 13.18
N LYS A 218 13.79 -14.90 13.32
CA LYS A 218 13.41 -16.20 12.76
C LYS A 218 12.75 -16.00 11.40
N LEU A 219 13.17 -16.79 10.42
CA LEU A 219 12.55 -16.82 9.10
C LEU A 219 11.22 -17.57 9.21
N TYR A 220 10.17 -16.98 8.66
CA TYR A 220 8.85 -17.61 8.56
C TYR A 220 8.42 -17.66 7.10
N PRO A 221 7.83 -18.78 6.64
CA PRO A 221 7.20 -18.81 5.33
C PRO A 221 5.95 -17.93 5.35
N LEU A 222 5.83 -17.04 4.35
CA LEU A 222 4.62 -16.26 4.13
C LEU A 222 3.74 -16.93 3.07
N ARG A 223 2.45 -16.56 3.08
CA ARG A 223 1.48 -16.98 2.09
C ARG A 223 0.78 -15.74 1.56
N LEU A 224 0.59 -15.66 0.25
CA LEU A 224 -0.29 -14.67 -0.33
C LEU A 224 -1.71 -14.92 0.16
N ILE A 225 -2.37 -13.88 0.62
CA ILE A 225 -3.76 -13.92 1.10
C ILE A 225 -4.66 -13.02 0.26
N GLN A 226 -4.16 -11.84 -0.13
CA GLN A 226 -4.90 -10.79 -0.82
C GLN A 226 -3.96 -10.00 -1.72
N VAL A 227 -4.51 -9.41 -2.77
CA VAL A 227 -3.88 -8.34 -3.56
C VAL A 227 -4.92 -7.25 -3.75
N ASP A 228 -4.56 -6.03 -3.39
CA ASP A 228 -5.37 -4.85 -3.65
C ASP A 228 -4.74 -4.01 -4.76
N ILE A 229 -5.60 -3.34 -5.51
CA ILE A 229 -5.24 -2.36 -6.52
C ILE A 229 -6.09 -1.12 -6.30
N MET A 230 -5.47 0.04 -6.49
CA MET A 230 -6.09 1.34 -6.43
C MET A 230 -5.64 2.08 -7.67
N VAL A 231 -6.56 2.64 -8.46
CA VAL A 231 -6.25 3.35 -9.71
C VAL A 231 -6.92 4.71 -9.68
N ARG A 232 -6.15 5.79 -9.90
CA ARG A 232 -6.71 7.11 -10.17
C ARG A 232 -7.35 7.07 -11.55
N ASP A 233 -8.66 7.09 -11.67
CA ASP A 233 -9.35 7.01 -12.96
C ASP A 233 -10.32 8.18 -13.08
N SER A 234 -10.08 9.11 -14.02
CA SER A 234 -10.88 10.32 -14.18
C SER A 234 -12.34 10.04 -14.53
N ARG A 235 -12.65 8.85 -15.06
CA ARG A 235 -14.03 8.42 -15.32
C ARG A 235 -14.82 8.16 -14.02
N ALA A 236 -14.15 8.11 -12.87
CA ALA A 236 -14.75 8.08 -11.53
C ALA A 236 -14.82 9.45 -10.84
N ASP A 237 -14.42 10.56 -11.49
CA ASP A 237 -14.33 11.89 -10.86
C ASP A 237 -15.65 12.42 -10.32
N LYS A 238 -16.77 11.97 -10.88
CA LYS A 238 -18.11 12.29 -10.37
C LYS A 238 -18.32 11.76 -8.95
N GLU A 239 -17.71 10.63 -8.62
CA GLU A 239 -17.84 9.98 -7.32
C GLU A 239 -16.61 10.31 -6.45
N THR A 240 -15.44 9.74 -6.75
CA THR A 240 -14.22 9.94 -5.95
C THR A 240 -12.97 10.23 -6.76
N GLY A 241 -12.96 9.84 -8.05
CA GLY A 241 -11.76 9.83 -8.90
C GLY A 241 -10.85 8.63 -8.69
N TRP A 242 -11.18 7.72 -7.77
CA TRP A 242 -10.39 6.52 -7.45
C TRP A 242 -11.21 5.24 -7.62
N VAL A 243 -10.57 4.21 -8.17
CA VAL A 243 -11.14 2.88 -8.36
C VAL A 243 -10.34 1.86 -7.53
N PHE A 244 -11.00 1.20 -6.58
CA PHE A 244 -10.42 0.24 -5.63
C PHE A 244 -10.84 -1.17 -6.00
N GLY A 245 -9.89 -2.10 -6.02
CA GLY A 245 -10.12 -3.48 -6.39
C GLY A 245 -9.40 -4.45 -5.47
N THR A 246 -10.05 -5.56 -5.12
CA THR A 246 -9.47 -6.56 -4.22
C THR A 246 -9.58 -7.94 -4.85
N PHE A 247 -8.48 -8.69 -4.76
CA PHE A 247 -8.40 -10.12 -5.05
C PHE A 247 -8.07 -10.90 -3.78
N MET A 248 -8.63 -12.11 -3.65
CA MET A 248 -8.25 -13.07 -2.61
C MET A 248 -7.50 -14.24 -3.23
N TYR A 249 -6.44 -14.69 -2.54
CA TYR A 249 -5.83 -15.98 -2.86
C TYR A 249 -6.80 -17.13 -2.52
N HIS A 250 -7.03 -18.02 -3.48
CA HIS A 250 -7.82 -19.22 -3.27
C HIS A 250 -7.09 -20.44 -3.83
N LYS A 251 -6.83 -21.43 -2.97
CA LYS A 251 -6.00 -22.61 -3.30
C LYS A 251 -6.53 -23.42 -4.50
N ASP A 252 -7.85 -23.44 -4.69
CA ASP A 252 -8.52 -24.21 -5.75
C ASP A 252 -8.81 -23.37 -7.00
N HIS A 253 -8.48 -22.07 -6.98
CA HIS A 253 -8.60 -21.22 -8.15
C HIS A 253 -7.31 -21.24 -8.99
N GLY A 254 -7.45 -21.20 -10.32
CA GLY A 254 -6.29 -21.14 -11.21
C GLY A 254 -5.34 -22.35 -11.09
N THR A 255 -5.80 -23.52 -10.66
CA THR A 255 -4.91 -24.68 -10.38
C THR A 255 -4.09 -25.16 -11.58
N LYS A 256 -4.51 -24.80 -12.80
CA LYS A 256 -3.81 -25.11 -14.05
C LYS A 256 -2.66 -24.13 -14.37
N THR A 257 -2.58 -22.97 -13.72
CA THR A 257 -1.46 -22.04 -13.94
C THR A 257 -0.20 -22.50 -13.21
N LYS A 258 0.96 -22.32 -13.85
CA LYS A 258 2.28 -22.52 -13.23
C LYS A 258 2.67 -21.35 -12.33
N ASP A 259 2.11 -20.17 -12.59
CA ASP A 259 2.35 -18.97 -11.80
C ASP A 259 1.47 -18.99 -10.55
N LYS A 260 2.09 -19.28 -9.40
CA LYS A 260 1.37 -19.41 -8.11
C LYS A 260 0.75 -18.10 -7.64
N TRP A 261 1.25 -16.95 -8.10
CA TRP A 261 0.70 -15.64 -7.79
C TRP A 261 -0.70 -15.45 -8.40
N ARG A 262 -1.03 -16.20 -9.46
CA ARG A 262 -2.31 -16.09 -10.19
C ARG A 262 -3.44 -16.96 -9.62
N ARG A 263 -3.25 -17.58 -8.46
CA ARG A 263 -4.32 -18.29 -7.75
C ARG A 263 -5.23 -17.30 -7.00
N LEU A 264 -5.72 -16.30 -7.72
CA LEU A 264 -6.47 -15.17 -7.20
C LEU A 264 -7.91 -15.19 -7.71
N VAL A 265 -8.86 -14.86 -6.87
CA VAL A 265 -10.27 -14.64 -7.23
C VAL A 265 -10.57 -13.15 -7.05
N PRO A 266 -11.07 -12.43 -8.07
CA PRO A 266 -11.51 -11.05 -7.90
C PRO A 266 -12.73 -11.03 -6.97
N LEU A 267 -12.68 -10.23 -5.92
CA LEU A 267 -13.74 -10.14 -4.92
C LEU A 267 -14.69 -8.98 -5.20
N CYS A 268 -14.14 -7.79 -5.41
CA CYS A 268 -14.92 -6.58 -5.57
C CYS A 268 -14.16 -5.47 -6.30
N LEU A 269 -14.92 -4.52 -6.85
CA LEU A 269 -14.45 -3.27 -7.42
C LEU A 269 -15.33 -2.12 -6.90
N GLN A 270 -14.75 -1.00 -6.51
CA GLN A 270 -15.45 0.17 -5.97
C GLN A 270 -14.94 1.44 -6.64
N TRP A 271 -15.85 2.34 -7.01
CA TRP A 271 -15.54 3.64 -7.60
C TRP A 271 -16.20 4.81 -6.86
N GLY A 272 -16.99 4.51 -5.83
CA GLY A 272 -17.60 5.47 -4.92
C GLY A 272 -17.99 4.80 -3.60
N ASN A 273 -18.49 5.59 -2.65
CA ASN A 273 -18.78 5.18 -1.28
C ASN A 273 -20.28 4.99 -1.01
N ASP A 274 -21.16 5.08 -2.00
CA ASP A 274 -22.61 4.93 -1.86
C ASP A 274 -23.17 5.79 -0.71
N PRO A 275 -22.99 7.13 -0.71
CA PRO A 275 -23.29 7.98 0.47
C PRO A 275 -24.74 7.89 0.93
N ASP A 276 -25.67 7.63 0.00
CA ASP A 276 -27.09 7.53 0.30
C ASP A 276 -27.52 6.15 0.82
N LEU A 277 -26.65 5.13 0.83
CA LEU A 277 -26.96 3.78 1.31
C LEU A 277 -26.83 3.71 2.83
N THR A 278 -27.89 4.10 3.53
CA THR A 278 -28.03 4.00 4.99
C THR A 278 -28.43 2.60 5.45
N PRO A 279 -28.28 2.25 6.74
CA PRO A 279 -28.77 0.98 7.28
C PRO A 279 -30.26 0.73 7.03
N GLU A 280 -31.11 1.75 7.16
CA GLU A 280 -32.55 1.66 6.86
C GLU A 280 -32.78 1.23 5.41
N ARG A 281 -32.11 1.89 4.45
CA ARG A 281 -32.25 1.53 3.03
C ARG A 281 -31.74 0.13 2.73
N TYR A 282 -30.66 -0.28 3.37
CA TYR A 282 -30.07 -1.61 3.17
C TYR A 282 -30.92 -2.73 3.77
N TYR A 283 -31.31 -2.62 5.04
CA TYR A 283 -32.00 -3.67 5.78
C TYR A 283 -33.51 -3.67 5.56
N GLU A 284 -34.16 -2.49 5.53
CA GLU A 284 -35.62 -2.40 5.44
C GLU A 284 -36.12 -2.29 4.00
N GLN A 285 -35.39 -1.54 3.16
CA GLN A 285 -35.79 -1.30 1.77
C GLN A 285 -35.11 -2.24 0.77
N GLY A 286 -34.15 -3.07 1.23
CA GLY A 286 -33.45 -4.04 0.38
C GLY A 286 -32.53 -3.41 -0.68
N ILE A 287 -32.19 -2.14 -0.54
CA ILE A 287 -31.26 -1.45 -1.46
C ILE A 287 -29.86 -2.02 -1.27
N ARG A 288 -29.08 -2.05 -2.35
CA ARG A 288 -27.71 -2.57 -2.40
C ARG A 288 -26.78 -1.52 -2.98
N PRO A 289 -25.46 -1.60 -2.71
CA PRO A 289 -24.48 -0.71 -3.31
C PRO A 289 -24.61 -0.64 -4.84
N ASN A 290 -24.48 0.56 -5.40
CA ASN A 290 -24.44 0.84 -6.83
C ASN A 290 -23.12 1.49 -7.29
N GLU A 291 -22.27 1.89 -6.35
CA GLU A 291 -20.89 2.35 -6.58
C GLU A 291 -19.84 1.28 -6.22
N THR A 292 -20.32 0.06 -5.97
CA THR A 292 -19.54 -1.15 -5.72
C THR A 292 -20.08 -2.30 -6.58
N TRP A 293 -19.18 -3.06 -7.20
CA TRP A 293 -19.44 -4.39 -7.71
C TRP A 293 -18.83 -5.44 -6.78
N THR A 294 -19.62 -6.44 -6.40
CA THR A 294 -19.14 -7.66 -5.71
C THR A 294 -19.28 -8.85 -6.64
N ASN A 295 -18.22 -9.65 -6.77
CA ASN A 295 -18.22 -10.84 -7.61
C ASN A 295 -19.20 -11.89 -7.05
N PRO A 296 -20.14 -12.42 -7.85
CA PRO A 296 -21.02 -13.53 -7.43
C PRO A 296 -20.27 -14.73 -6.85
N LEU A 297 -19.03 -14.99 -7.29
CA LEU A 297 -18.17 -16.05 -6.78
C LEU A 297 -17.92 -15.96 -5.27
N VAL A 298 -17.96 -14.75 -4.68
CA VAL A 298 -17.81 -14.56 -3.23
C VAL A 298 -18.85 -15.38 -2.47
N LYS A 299 -20.11 -15.32 -2.93
CA LYS A 299 -21.22 -16.07 -2.36
C LYS A 299 -21.22 -17.53 -2.81
N GLU A 300 -21.05 -17.79 -4.11
CA GLU A 300 -21.11 -19.14 -4.68
C GLU A 300 -20.05 -20.09 -4.11
N LYS A 301 -18.88 -19.56 -3.73
CA LYS A 301 -17.77 -20.33 -3.17
C LYS A 301 -17.61 -20.16 -1.66
N CYS A 302 -18.52 -19.46 -0.99
CA CYS A 302 -18.43 -19.15 0.44
C CYS A 302 -17.04 -18.62 0.83
N LEU A 303 -16.54 -17.62 0.10
CA LEU A 303 -15.16 -17.13 0.25
C LEU A 303 -14.92 -16.38 1.57
N LEU A 304 -15.99 -15.90 2.21
CA LEU A 304 -15.90 -15.23 3.50
C LEU A 304 -15.98 -16.23 4.64
N ALA A 305 -15.13 -16.05 5.65
CA ALA A 305 -15.20 -16.86 6.85
C ALA A 305 -16.57 -16.69 7.56
N PRO A 306 -17.08 -17.72 8.28
CA PRO A 306 -18.44 -17.69 8.85
C PRO A 306 -18.75 -16.48 9.76
N GLY A 307 -17.73 -15.89 10.39
CA GLY A 307 -17.87 -14.70 11.25
C GLY A 307 -17.87 -13.36 10.49
N ARG A 308 -17.77 -13.37 9.16
CA ARG A 308 -17.70 -12.18 8.31
C ARG A 308 -18.94 -12.12 7.41
N PRO A 309 -19.93 -11.26 7.74
CA PRO A 309 -21.21 -11.24 7.03
C PRO A 309 -21.14 -10.64 5.61
N TYR A 310 -20.14 -9.80 5.35
CA TYR A 310 -19.95 -9.09 4.08
C TYR A 310 -18.47 -8.68 3.92
N LEU A 311 -18.09 -8.24 2.72
CA LEU A 311 -16.76 -7.68 2.48
C LEU A 311 -16.58 -6.39 3.28
N GLY A 312 -17.31 -5.32 2.96
CA GLY A 312 -17.32 -4.06 3.70
C GLY A 312 -18.72 -3.68 4.17
N TYR A 313 -18.80 -2.62 4.96
CA TYR A 313 -20.04 -2.21 5.62
C TYR A 313 -21.18 -1.97 4.62
N LEU A 314 -22.32 -2.62 4.87
CA LEU A 314 -23.48 -2.66 3.95
C LEU A 314 -23.15 -3.21 2.55
N GLU A 315 -22.29 -4.23 2.48
CA GLU A 315 -21.85 -4.89 1.24
C GLU A 315 -20.95 -4.05 0.30
N ARG A 316 -20.41 -2.91 0.77
CA ARG A 316 -19.38 -2.15 0.03
C ARG A 316 -18.08 -2.95 -0.13
N ALA A 317 -17.23 -2.55 -1.08
CA ALA A 317 -15.97 -3.23 -1.33
C ALA A 317 -15.00 -3.12 -0.14
N ASN A 318 -14.33 -4.22 0.17
CA ASN A 318 -13.26 -4.23 1.16
C ASN A 318 -12.41 -5.50 1.01
N GLY A 319 -11.18 -5.48 1.49
CA GLY A 319 -10.36 -6.68 1.54
C GLY A 319 -10.72 -7.63 2.68
N ILE A 320 -10.41 -8.91 2.49
CA ILE A 320 -10.72 -9.99 3.44
C ILE A 320 -9.92 -9.91 4.75
N VAL A 321 -8.84 -9.15 4.78
CA VAL A 321 -8.08 -8.85 6.00
C VAL A 321 -8.41 -7.49 6.61
N ASP A 322 -9.17 -6.67 5.89
CA ASP A 322 -9.56 -5.34 6.32
C ASP A 322 -10.78 -5.40 7.23
N ASN A 323 -10.98 -4.31 7.98
CA ASN A 323 -12.06 -4.22 8.94
C ASN A 323 -13.41 -4.06 8.22
N PHE A 324 -14.22 -5.12 8.20
CA PHE A 324 -15.49 -5.14 7.47
C PHE A 324 -16.50 -4.06 7.90
N ILE A 325 -16.32 -3.41 9.05
CA ILE A 325 -17.12 -2.24 9.46
C ILE A 325 -16.81 -0.94 8.67
N SER A 326 -15.88 -1.01 7.71
CA SER A 326 -15.52 0.06 6.76
C SER A 326 -15.54 -0.48 5.32
N CYS A 327 -15.09 0.32 4.36
CA CYS A 327 -14.78 -0.05 2.98
C CYS A 327 -13.45 0.60 2.53
N CYS A 328 -12.93 0.19 1.37
CA CYS A 328 -11.66 0.71 0.84
C CYS A 328 -11.69 2.24 0.72
N ALA A 329 -12.63 2.79 -0.04
CA ALA A 329 -12.69 4.23 -0.26
C ALA A 329 -12.95 5.03 1.03
N SER A 330 -13.76 4.52 1.97
CA SER A 330 -13.93 5.14 3.29
C SER A 330 -12.62 5.21 4.07
N CYS A 331 -11.87 4.09 4.17
CA CYS A 331 -10.60 4.06 4.89
C CYS A 331 -9.56 4.99 4.26
N HIS A 332 -9.38 4.89 2.94
CA HIS A 332 -8.34 5.62 2.22
C HIS A 332 -8.63 7.12 2.13
N SER A 333 -9.89 7.54 2.04
CA SER A 333 -10.26 8.97 1.99
C SER A 333 -9.74 9.77 3.21
N THR A 334 -9.48 9.10 4.33
CA THR A 334 -8.99 9.72 5.58
C THR A 334 -7.50 10.06 5.55
N ALA A 335 -6.79 9.72 4.48
CA ALA A 335 -5.39 10.06 4.30
C ALA A 335 -5.23 11.59 4.19
N SER A 336 -4.86 12.24 5.31
CA SER A 336 -4.74 13.70 5.38
C SER A 336 -3.79 14.19 6.47
N ILE A 337 -3.42 15.47 6.42
CA ILE A 337 -2.68 16.19 7.47
C ILE A 337 -3.50 17.38 8.02
N PRO A 338 -3.58 17.59 9.35
CA PRO A 338 -3.14 16.66 10.38
C PRO A 338 -3.83 15.30 10.21
N THR A 339 -3.18 14.22 10.65
CA THR A 339 -3.87 12.94 10.75
C THR A 339 -5.00 13.19 11.74
N PHE A 340 -6.23 13.33 11.22
CA PHE A 340 -7.38 13.40 12.09
C PHE A 340 -7.36 12.14 12.94
N PRO A 341 -7.84 12.18 14.20
CA PRO A 341 -8.06 10.96 14.93
C PRO A 341 -8.78 10.06 13.94
N LYS A 342 -8.22 8.89 13.63
CA LYS A 342 -8.95 7.80 13.00
C LYS A 342 -10.05 7.50 14.00
N THR A 343 -11.08 8.34 14.04
CA THR A 343 -12.29 8.20 14.81
C THR A 343 -12.74 6.87 14.30
N LEU A 344 -12.49 5.87 15.15
CA LEU A 344 -12.61 4.48 14.80
C LEU A 344 -13.91 4.38 14.02
N THR A 345 -13.85 3.92 12.76
CA THR A 345 -15.04 3.35 12.15
C THR A 345 -15.65 2.50 13.26
N PRO A 346 -16.87 2.82 13.72
CA PRO A 346 -17.24 2.42 15.06
C PRO A 346 -17.23 0.91 15.18
N SER A 347 -16.77 0.36 16.31
CA SER A 347 -16.74 -1.11 16.49
C SER A 347 -18.11 -1.76 16.26
N LYS A 348 -19.19 -0.97 16.35
CA LYS A 348 -20.55 -1.28 15.94
C LYS A 348 -21.12 -0.11 15.11
N PRO A 349 -20.91 -0.09 13.79
CA PRO A 349 -21.29 1.04 12.93
C PRO A 349 -22.80 1.33 12.99
N ASP A 350 -23.64 0.31 13.15
CA ASP A 350 -25.10 0.47 13.27
C ASP A 350 -25.57 1.16 14.56
N LEU A 351 -24.69 1.27 15.58
CA LEU A 351 -25.04 1.85 16.88
C LEU A 351 -24.45 3.25 17.11
N VAL A 352 -23.75 3.79 16.11
CA VAL A 352 -23.11 5.09 16.23
C VAL A 352 -23.83 6.12 15.36
N PRO A 353 -24.27 7.25 15.95
CA PRO A 353 -24.80 8.37 15.18
C PRO A 353 -23.77 8.80 14.13
N ASN A 354 -24.27 9.18 12.95
CA ASN A 354 -23.46 9.73 11.86
C ASN A 354 -22.39 8.78 11.29
N THR A 355 -22.53 7.46 11.45
CA THR A 355 -21.67 6.47 10.77
C THR A 355 -21.56 6.71 9.26
N MET A 356 -22.61 7.24 8.63
CA MET A 356 -22.62 7.53 7.20
C MET A 356 -21.69 8.67 6.77
N ASP A 357 -21.20 9.51 7.68
CA ASP A 357 -20.21 10.55 7.38
C ASP A 357 -18.88 9.94 6.89
N TRP A 358 -18.60 8.68 7.23
CA TRP A 358 -17.43 7.93 6.76
C TRP A 358 -17.55 7.46 5.33
N PHE A 359 -18.76 7.45 4.78
CA PHE A 359 -19.07 6.91 3.46
C PHE A 359 -19.46 8.04 2.50
N LYS A 360 -18.92 9.25 2.71
CA LYS A 360 -18.98 10.34 1.73
C LYS A 360 -18.14 10.01 0.51
N ASN A 361 -18.58 10.48 -0.64
CA ASN A 361 -17.78 10.57 -1.84
C ASN A 361 -16.85 11.80 -1.72
N ILE A 362 -15.58 11.56 -1.36
CA ILE A 362 -14.55 12.59 -1.29
C ILE A 362 -13.81 12.61 -2.63
N HIS A 363 -13.77 13.76 -3.30
CA HIS A 363 -13.13 13.83 -4.61
C HIS A 363 -11.60 13.77 -4.48
N ALA A 364 -10.94 13.30 -5.54
CA ALA A 364 -9.48 13.23 -5.59
C ALA A 364 -8.83 14.58 -5.27
N GLY A 365 -7.90 14.56 -4.32
CA GLY A 365 -7.22 15.74 -3.79
C GLY A 365 -8.06 16.61 -2.85
N GLU A 366 -9.25 16.19 -2.44
CA GLU A 366 -10.00 16.84 -1.36
C GLU A 366 -9.74 16.14 -0.01
N PRO A 367 -9.68 16.90 1.10
CA PRO A 367 -9.52 16.30 2.43
C PRO A 367 -10.86 15.73 2.92
N PHE A 368 -10.80 14.68 3.74
CA PHE A 368 -11.99 14.10 4.38
C PHE A 368 -12.72 15.08 5.32
N GLU A 369 -11.94 15.88 6.06
CA GLU A 369 -12.41 16.94 6.95
C GLU A 369 -11.99 18.32 6.42
N GLU A 370 -12.85 19.32 6.66
CA GLU A 370 -12.56 20.71 6.34
C GLU A 370 -11.31 21.21 7.10
N GLY A 371 -10.46 21.98 6.41
CA GLY A 371 -9.21 22.50 6.97
C GLY A 371 -8.05 21.49 7.01
N GLY A 372 -8.29 20.23 6.66
CA GLY A 372 -7.25 19.24 6.40
C GLY A 372 -6.54 19.44 5.07
N LYS A 373 -5.39 18.78 4.92
CA LYS A 373 -4.67 18.66 3.65
C LYS A 373 -4.76 17.22 3.16
N SER A 374 -5.32 17.02 1.99
CA SER A 374 -5.47 15.68 1.41
C SER A 374 -4.11 15.08 1.06
N LEU A 375 -3.97 13.78 1.34
CA LEU A 375 -2.91 12.92 0.80
C LEU A 375 -3.45 12.05 -0.35
N ASP A 376 -4.65 12.39 -0.84
CA ASP A 376 -5.30 11.83 -2.02
C ASP A 376 -5.33 10.31 -2.00
N TYR A 377 -5.98 9.79 -0.97
CA TYR A 377 -6.20 8.37 -0.74
C TYR A 377 -4.95 7.50 -0.48
N SER A 378 -3.74 8.06 -0.47
CA SER A 378 -2.50 7.30 -0.19
C SER A 378 -2.25 7.12 1.31
N LEU A 379 -2.49 5.91 1.81
CA LEU A 379 -2.16 5.55 3.19
C LEU A 379 -0.66 5.36 3.40
N GLN A 380 0.12 5.05 2.35
CA GLN A 380 1.59 5.07 2.42
C GLN A 380 2.13 6.49 2.67
N LEU A 381 1.54 7.54 2.08
CA LEU A 381 1.93 8.92 2.40
C LEU A 381 1.59 9.27 3.85
N ASP A 382 0.39 8.93 4.33
CA ASP A 382 -0.01 9.15 5.73
C ASP A 382 0.93 8.42 6.72
N SER A 383 1.22 7.15 6.45
CA SER A 383 2.14 6.35 7.27
C SER A 383 3.58 6.87 7.20
N GLY A 384 4.04 7.28 6.03
CA GLY A 384 5.35 7.89 5.83
C GLY A 384 5.49 9.22 6.58
N LEU A 385 4.46 10.07 6.56
CA LEU A 385 4.41 11.31 7.34
C LEU A 385 4.38 11.05 8.84
N SER A 386 3.61 10.06 9.29
CA SER A 386 3.63 9.61 10.67
C SER A 386 5.05 9.23 11.11
N GLY A 387 5.79 8.49 10.27
CA GLY A 387 7.19 8.16 10.49
C GLY A 387 8.10 9.39 10.53
N TYR A 388 7.94 10.32 9.58
CA TYR A 388 8.68 11.59 9.54
C TYR A 388 8.44 12.43 10.79
N PHE A 389 7.18 12.63 11.21
CA PHE A 389 6.85 13.42 12.39
C PHE A 389 7.35 12.78 13.69
N GLU A 390 7.29 11.44 13.80
CA GLU A 390 7.89 10.72 14.93
C GLU A 390 9.42 10.93 14.97
N TRP A 391 10.08 10.89 13.81
CA TRP A 391 11.50 11.19 13.71
C TRP A 391 11.84 12.63 14.10
N VAL A 392 11.14 13.63 13.54
CA VAL A 392 11.32 15.05 13.89
C VAL A 392 11.12 15.28 15.39
N LYS A 393 10.14 14.63 16.01
CA LYS A 393 9.92 14.71 17.46
C LYS A 393 11.11 14.14 18.25
N SER A 394 11.70 13.04 17.79
CA SER A 394 12.88 12.43 18.41
C SER A 394 14.19 13.18 18.15
N LYS A 395 14.26 13.90 17.02
CA LYS A 395 15.43 14.67 16.57
C LYS A 395 14.98 16.02 16.01
N PRO A 396 14.68 17.00 16.89
CA PRO A 396 14.20 18.30 16.45
C PRO A 396 15.18 18.97 15.49
N LYS A 397 14.62 19.70 14.52
CA LYS A 397 15.42 20.49 13.58
C LYS A 397 16.30 21.47 14.36
N PRO A 398 17.62 21.52 14.12
CA PRO A 398 18.48 22.53 14.70
C PRO A 398 17.93 23.93 14.37
N LYS A 399 17.93 24.81 15.37
CA LYS A 399 17.48 26.20 15.22
C LYS A 399 18.38 27.00 14.29
#